data_AF-A0A401TWE9-F1
#
_entry.id   AF-A0A401TWE9-F1
#
_cell.length_a   1.000
_cell.length_b   1.000
_cell.length_c   1.000
_cell.angle_alpha   90.00
_cell.angle_beta   90.00
_cell.angle_gamma   90.00
#
_symmetry.space_group_name_H-M   'P 1'
#
loop_
_entity.id
_entity.type
_entity.pdbx_description
1 polymer ?
#
loop_
_entity_poly.entity_id
_entity_poly.type
_entity_poly.pdbx_seq_one_letter_code
_entity_poly.pdbx_strand_id
1 'polypeptide(L)'
;MSLFLSVLVLLLVSCVPTAWSFSICPNLDLDLYRHRRIEAIRGQILSKLQLSEAPDLDDLPDEVPLEIILLYNSTRDMLRQRVRHRETLCMRSSQMEYYAKDMYRLDMAPASYRESKLKPSLSPSPQLPKESGQTLFIPLPPAPQGVR
;
A
#
# COMPACT_ATOMS: atom_id res chain seq x y z
N MET A 1 -0.10 -19.06 -68.02
CA MET A 1 0.94 -19.34 -67.00
C MET A 1 1.61 -18.07 -66.48
N SER A 2 2.04 -17.15 -67.35
CA SER A 2 2.68 -15.87 -66.98
C SER A 2 1.81 -14.93 -66.12
N LEU A 3 0.53 -14.75 -66.47
CA LEU A 3 -0.39 -13.84 -65.75
C LEU A 3 -0.71 -14.31 -64.32
N PHE A 4 -0.84 -15.62 -64.12
CA PHE A 4 -1.05 -16.20 -62.79
C PHE A 4 0.18 -16.01 -61.90
N LEU A 5 1.38 -16.16 -62.47
CA LEU A 5 2.64 -15.92 -61.78
C LEU A 5 2.76 -14.45 -61.36
N SER A 6 2.41 -13.51 -62.24
CA SER A 6 2.47 -12.08 -61.91
C SER A 6 1.48 -11.67 -60.82
N VAL A 7 0.26 -12.23 -60.83
CA VAL A 7 -0.74 -11.96 -59.79
C VAL A 7 -0.29 -12.53 -58.44
N LEU A 8 0.28 -13.73 -58.44
CA LEU A 8 0.83 -14.36 -57.22
C LEU A 8 1.99 -13.54 -56.64
N VAL A 9 2.90 -13.06 -57.49
CA VAL A 9 4.00 -12.18 -57.06
C VAL A 9 3.48 -10.87 -56.49
N LEU A 10 2.48 -10.24 -57.11
CA LEU A 10 1.90 -8.99 -56.63
C LEU A 10 1.23 -9.18 -55.25
N LEU A 11 0.50 -10.28 -55.06
CA LEU A 11 -0.10 -10.66 -53.78
C LEU A 11 0.96 -10.86 -52.69
N LEU A 12 2.04 -11.59 -52.99
CA LEU A 12 3.14 -11.81 -52.06
C LEU A 12 3.81 -10.49 -51.65
N VAL A 13 4.09 -9.60 -52.62
CA VAL A 13 4.70 -8.28 -52.35
C VAL A 13 3.79 -7.41 -51.49
N SER A 14 2.47 -7.48 -51.68
CA SER A 14 1.51 -6.72 -50.87
C SER A 14 1.27 -7.29 -49.45
N CYS A 15 1.59 -8.56 -49.22
CA CYS A 15 1.39 -9.24 -47.93
C CYS A 15 2.59 -9.05 -46.97
N VAL A 16 3.80 -8.86 -47.50
CA VAL A 16 5.01 -8.67 -46.67
C VAL A 16 4.91 -7.43 -45.75
N PRO A 17 4.46 -6.25 -46.21
CA PRO A 17 4.36 -5.06 -45.35
C PRO A 17 3.27 -5.17 -44.27
N THR A 18 2.17 -5.87 -44.57
CA THR A 18 1.04 -6.04 -43.63
C THR A 18 1.38 -7.07 -42.55
N ALA A 19 2.12 -8.12 -42.89
CA ALA A 19 2.67 -9.08 -41.94
C ALA A 19 3.66 -8.44 -40.97
N TRP A 20 4.47 -7.48 -41.44
CA TRP A 20 5.40 -6.75 -40.59
C TRP A 20 4.69 -5.83 -39.60
N SER A 21 3.48 -5.34 -39.94
CA SER A 21 2.67 -4.48 -39.08
C SER A 21 1.95 -5.24 -37.95
N PHE A 22 1.75 -6.55 -38.08
CA PHE A 22 1.01 -7.36 -37.10
C PHE A 22 1.83 -7.73 -35.84
N SER A 23 3.15 -7.52 -35.89
CA SER A 23 4.11 -7.90 -34.83
C SER A 23 4.96 -6.74 -34.31
N ILE A 24 4.61 -5.48 -34.58
CA ILE A 24 5.35 -4.33 -34.03
C ILE A 24 4.85 -4.01 -32.62
N CYS A 25 5.01 -4.95 -31.70
CA CYS A 25 5.24 -4.54 -30.31
C CYS A 25 6.63 -3.91 -30.31
N PRO A 26 6.78 -2.60 -30.03
CA PRO A 26 8.10 -2.02 -29.89
C PRO A 26 8.90 -2.82 -28.86
N ASN A 27 10.19 -3.01 -29.11
CA ASN A 27 11.07 -3.68 -28.17
C ASN A 27 10.94 -2.99 -26.81
N LEU A 28 10.41 -3.72 -25.82
CA LEU A 28 10.18 -3.19 -24.48
C LEU A 28 11.52 -3.17 -23.75
N ASP A 29 12.15 -2.00 -23.73
CA ASP A 29 13.32 -1.76 -22.89
C ASP A 29 12.89 -1.73 -21.41
N LEU A 30 13.10 -2.86 -20.75
CA LEU A 30 12.77 -3.05 -19.34
C LEU A 30 13.58 -2.12 -18.43
N ASP A 31 14.78 -1.72 -18.82
CA ASP A 31 15.64 -0.84 -18.02
C ASP A 31 15.11 0.60 -18.06
N LEU A 32 14.73 1.09 -19.24
CA LEU A 32 14.08 2.39 -19.37
C LEU A 32 12.74 2.43 -18.62
N TYR A 33 11.94 1.37 -18.73
CA TYR A 33 10.67 1.26 -17.99
C TYR A 33 10.90 1.24 -16.48
N ARG A 34 11.87 0.45 -16.01
CA ARG A 34 12.24 0.39 -14.59
C ARG A 34 12.68 1.76 -14.09
N HIS A 35 13.51 2.48 -14.85
CA HIS A 35 13.97 3.82 -14.48
C HIS A 35 12.80 4.81 -14.39
N ARG A 36 11.92 4.86 -15.40
CA ARG A 36 10.71 5.70 -15.36
C ARG A 36 9.79 5.37 -14.19
N ARG A 37 9.68 4.09 -13.84
CA ARG A 37 8.91 3.66 -12.68
C ARG A 37 9.52 4.10 -11.36
N ILE A 38 10.84 4.06 -11.22
CA ILE A 38 11.54 4.53 -10.01
C ILE A 38 11.26 6.02 -9.80
N GLU A 39 11.40 6.84 -10.83
CA GLU A 39 11.12 8.28 -10.74
C GLU A 39 9.65 8.58 -10.44
N ALA A 40 8.72 7.84 -11.05
CA ALA A 40 7.29 7.96 -10.75
C ALA A 40 6.97 7.58 -9.30
N ILE A 41 7.59 6.51 -8.78
CA ILE A 41 7.41 6.06 -7.40
C ILE A 41 8.01 7.09 -6.43
N ARG A 42 9.17 7.67 -6.75
CA ARG A 42 9.78 8.75 -5.96
C ARG A 42 8.84 9.93 -5.81
N GLY A 43 8.29 10.43 -6.91
CA GLY A 43 7.31 11.52 -6.90
C GLY A 43 6.01 11.16 -6.18
N GLN A 44 5.56 9.89 -6.28
CA GLN A 44 4.39 9.41 -5.57
C GLN A 44 4.59 9.37 -4.05
N ILE A 45 5.75 8.89 -3.57
CA ILE A 45 6.06 8.84 -2.13
C ILE A 45 6.15 10.25 -1.56
N LEU A 46 6.89 11.15 -2.22
CA LEU A 46 7.05 12.55 -1.78
C LEU A 46 5.70 13.29 -1.73
N SER A 47 4.88 13.14 -2.78
CA SER A 47 3.52 13.71 -2.81
C SER A 47 2.62 13.16 -1.70
N LYS A 48 2.75 11.86 -1.38
CA LYS A 48 1.99 11.23 -0.28
C LYS A 48 2.41 11.75 1.09
N LEU A 49 3.69 12.01 1.29
CA LEU A 49 4.26 12.53 2.54
C LEU A 49 4.18 14.06 2.65
N GLN A 50 3.73 14.76 1.60
CA GLN A 50 3.72 16.23 1.51
C GLN A 50 5.13 16.85 1.63
N LEU A 51 6.14 16.15 1.10
CA LEU A 51 7.52 16.60 1.07
C LEU A 51 7.90 17.04 -0.34
N SER A 52 8.66 18.13 -0.47
CA SER A 52 9.21 18.58 -1.75
C SER A 52 10.47 17.80 -2.16
N GLU A 53 11.26 17.37 -1.18
CA GLU A 53 12.52 16.64 -1.35
C GLU A 53 12.68 15.58 -0.25
N ALA A 54 13.57 14.62 -0.46
CA ALA A 54 13.90 13.64 0.55
C ALA A 54 14.65 14.31 1.71
N PRO A 55 14.32 14.00 2.98
CA PRO A 55 15.02 14.55 4.13
C PRO A 55 16.45 14.02 4.21
N ASP A 56 17.34 14.80 4.82
CA ASP A 56 18.74 14.46 5.04
C ASP A 56 18.88 13.25 5.97
N LEU A 57 19.86 12.39 5.68
CA LEU A 57 20.08 11.14 6.42
C LEU A 57 21.00 11.29 7.63
N ASP A 58 21.65 12.46 7.78
CA ASP A 58 22.67 12.70 8.80
C ASP A 58 22.11 12.72 10.23
N ASP A 59 20.80 12.91 10.40
CA ASP A 59 20.11 12.98 11.70
C ASP A 59 19.47 11.65 12.15
N LEU A 60 19.71 10.54 11.44
CA LEU A 60 19.05 9.27 11.73
C LEU A 60 19.78 8.51 12.86
N PRO A 61 19.07 8.07 13.92
CA PRO A 61 19.70 7.26 14.97
C PRO A 61 20.15 5.90 14.44
N ASP A 62 21.28 5.38 14.94
CA ASP A 62 21.84 4.07 14.56
C ASP A 62 20.87 2.90 14.81
N GLU A 63 20.05 2.99 15.86
CA GLU A 63 19.08 1.97 16.23
C GLU A 63 17.67 2.54 16.40
N VAL A 64 16.68 1.81 15.86
CA VAL A 64 15.27 2.17 15.95
C VAL A 64 14.67 1.64 17.26
N PRO A 65 14.02 2.48 18.08
CA PRO A 65 13.39 2.05 19.33
C PRO A 65 12.40 0.89 19.15
N LEU A 66 12.39 -0.04 20.10
CA LEU A 66 11.54 -1.24 20.07
C LEU A 66 10.04 -0.90 19.94
N GLU A 67 9.58 0.16 20.59
CA GLU A 67 8.19 0.61 20.51
C GLU A 67 7.76 0.93 19.07
N ILE A 68 8.63 1.59 18.30
CA ILE A 68 8.38 1.92 16.89
C ILE A 68 8.36 0.65 16.04
N ILE A 69 9.29 -0.28 16.31
CA ILE A 69 9.32 -1.59 15.62
C ILE A 69 8.03 -2.37 15.87
N LEU A 70 7.53 -2.37 17.12
CA LEU A 70 6.27 -3.02 17.48
C LEU A 70 5.09 -2.37 16.76
N LEU A 71 5.02 -1.04 16.74
CA LEU A 71 4.00 -0.29 16.02
C LEU A 71 4.03 -0.57 14.51
N TYR A 72 5.21 -0.62 13.91
CA TYR A 72 5.38 -0.94 12.49
C TYR A 72 4.86 -2.36 12.18
N ASN A 73 5.27 -3.36 12.96
CA ASN A 73 4.87 -4.74 12.76
C ASN A 73 3.35 -4.92 12.89
N SER A 74 2.75 -4.33 13.94
CA SER A 74 1.30 -4.39 14.11
C SER A 74 0.56 -3.70 12.96
N THR A 75 1.05 -2.54 12.50
CA THR A 75 0.43 -1.79 11.38
C THR A 75 0.52 -2.59 10.08
N ARG A 76 1.68 -3.18 9.79
CA ARG A 76 1.90 -4.02 8.62
C ARG A 76 0.92 -5.20 8.60
N ASP A 77 0.75 -5.87 9.72
CA ASP A 77 -0.10 -7.06 9.80
C ASP A 77 -1.60 -6.68 9.71
N MET A 78 -2.00 -5.57 10.35
CA MET A 78 -3.35 -5.00 10.21
C MET A 78 -3.68 -4.60 8.76
N LEU A 79 -2.75 -3.95 8.06
CA LEU A 79 -2.93 -3.57 6.66
C LEU A 79 -3.05 -4.79 5.75
N ARG A 80 -2.23 -5.83 5.98
CA ARG A 80 -2.31 -7.09 5.24
C ARG A 80 -3.67 -7.78 5.44
N GLN A 81 -4.18 -7.82 6.66
CA GLN A 81 -5.51 -8.36 6.95
C GLN A 81 -6.60 -7.60 6.22
N ARG A 82 -6.55 -6.25 6.20
CA ARG A 82 -7.51 -5.43 5.45
C ARG A 82 -7.46 -5.69 3.95
N VAL A 83 -6.27 -5.85 3.36
CA VAL A 83 -6.11 -6.18 1.94
C VAL A 83 -6.74 -7.55 1.64
N ARG A 84 -6.38 -8.59 2.41
CA ARG A 84 -6.98 -9.93 2.26
C ARG A 84 -8.50 -9.90 2.38
N HIS A 85 -9.03 -9.17 3.35
CA HIS A 85 -10.47 -9.05 3.54
C HIS A 85 -11.16 -8.39 2.34
N ARG A 86 -10.56 -7.34 1.76
CA ARG A 86 -11.07 -6.70 0.54
C ARG A 86 -11.03 -7.64 -0.67
N GLU A 87 -9.94 -8.40 -0.82
CA GLU A 87 -9.80 -9.41 -1.88
C GLU A 87 -10.88 -10.50 -1.74
N THR A 88 -11.12 -11.01 -0.52
CA THR A 88 -12.17 -12.02 -0.27
C THR A 88 -13.58 -11.53 -0.58
N LEU A 89 -13.83 -10.22 -0.44
CA LEU A 89 -15.13 -9.62 -0.70
C LEU A 89 -15.25 -9.04 -2.12
N CYS A 90 -14.23 -9.20 -2.98
CA CYS A 90 -14.13 -8.57 -4.30
C CYS A 90 -14.42 -7.05 -4.27
N MET A 91 -14.15 -6.40 -3.14
CA MET A 91 -14.43 -4.98 -2.98
C MET A 91 -13.41 -4.13 -3.72
N ARG A 92 -13.88 -3.28 -4.63
CA ARG A 92 -13.05 -2.25 -5.27
C ARG A 92 -12.70 -1.17 -4.24
N SER A 93 -11.42 -0.85 -4.11
CA SER A 93 -10.92 0.24 -3.27
C SER A 93 -11.44 1.60 -3.77
N SER A 94 -12.61 2.04 -3.29
CA SER A 94 -13.25 3.28 -3.76
C SER A 94 -13.01 4.51 -2.87
N GLN A 95 -12.36 4.40 -1.71
CA GLN A 95 -12.16 5.53 -0.79
C GLN A 95 -10.87 5.38 0.04
N MET A 96 -9.71 5.53 -0.59
CA MET A 96 -8.45 5.66 0.17
C MET A 96 -8.02 7.12 0.14
N GLU A 97 -7.79 7.70 1.31
CA GLU A 97 -7.23 9.04 1.46
C GLU A 97 -5.85 9.09 0.78
N TYR A 98 -5.62 10.12 -0.05
CA TYR A 98 -4.45 10.17 -0.93
C TYR A 98 -3.14 10.34 -0.15
N TYR A 99 -3.16 11.18 0.90
CA TYR A 99 -2.02 11.50 1.74
C TYR A 99 -1.75 10.43 2.79
N ALA A 100 -0.50 10.37 3.24
CA ALA A 100 -0.08 9.51 4.34
C ALA A 100 -0.75 9.96 5.65
N LYS A 101 -0.81 9.02 6.61
CA LYS A 101 -1.45 9.24 7.89
C LYS A 101 -0.58 8.69 9.02
N ASP A 102 -0.44 9.47 10.07
CA ASP A 102 0.34 9.10 11.23
C ASP A 102 -0.38 8.00 12.03
N MET A 103 0.40 6.99 12.41
CA MET A 103 -0.06 5.82 13.13
C MET A 103 0.35 5.93 14.60
N TYR A 104 -0.58 5.63 15.50
CA TYR A 104 -0.34 5.62 16.93
C TYR A 104 -0.87 4.33 17.54
N ARG A 105 -0.20 3.87 18.59
CA ARG A 105 -0.62 2.74 19.42
C ARG A 105 -1.10 3.27 20.77
N LEU A 106 -2.33 2.93 21.13
CA LEU A 106 -2.90 3.25 22.43
C LEU A 106 -3.17 1.93 23.17
N ASP A 107 -2.46 1.73 24.27
CA ASP A 107 -2.65 0.56 25.11
C ASP A 107 -3.87 0.75 26.01
N MET A 108 -4.70 -0.29 26.09
CA MET A 108 -5.89 -0.27 26.94
C MET A 108 -5.49 -0.47 28.40
N ALA A 109 -6.18 0.24 29.30
CA ALA A 109 -6.05 -0.02 30.73
C ALA A 109 -6.43 -1.48 31.01
N PRO A 110 -5.68 -2.18 31.88
CA PRO A 110 -5.98 -3.57 32.22
C PRO A 110 -7.37 -3.66 32.85
N ALA A 111 -8.09 -4.76 32.60
CA ALA A 111 -9.45 -4.96 33.09
C ALA A 111 -9.57 -4.82 34.63
N SER A 112 -8.49 -5.10 35.36
CA SER A 112 -8.40 -4.91 36.82
C SER A 112 -8.57 -3.44 37.26
N TYR A 113 -8.35 -2.47 36.37
CA TYR A 113 -8.58 -1.06 36.66
C TYR A 113 -10.08 -0.75 36.84
N ARG A 114 -10.98 -1.48 36.14
CA ARG A 114 -12.44 -1.29 36.27
C ARG A 114 -13.00 -1.79 37.61
N GLU A 115 -12.41 -2.84 38.17
CA GLU A 115 -12.84 -3.41 39.46
C GLU A 115 -12.49 -2.52 40.66
N SER A 116 -11.51 -1.62 40.52
CA SER A 116 -11.15 -0.67 41.58
C SER A 116 -12.14 0.50 41.75
N LYS A 117 -13.01 0.76 40.75
CA LYS A 117 -13.98 1.88 40.77
C LYS A 117 -15.45 1.46 40.87
N LEU A 118 -15.77 0.17 40.80
CA LEU A 118 -17.13 -0.35 40.95
C LEU A 118 -17.12 -1.53 41.93
N LYS A 119 -17.22 -1.24 43.23
CA LYS A 119 -17.65 -2.25 44.21
C LYS A 119 -19.19 -2.20 44.29
N PRO A 120 -19.89 -3.20 43.75
CA PRO A 120 -20.90 -3.88 44.54
C PRO A 120 -20.53 -5.36 44.69
N SER A 121 -20.60 -5.84 45.92
CA SER A 121 -20.38 -7.23 46.34
C SER A 121 -21.20 -8.25 45.52
N LEU A 122 -20.55 -9.29 44.98
CA LEU A 122 -20.81 -10.75 45.17
C LEU A 122 -20.21 -11.59 44.00
N SER A 123 -19.53 -12.68 44.35
CA SER A 123 -18.82 -13.73 43.56
C SER A 123 -19.67 -14.59 42.59
N PRO A 124 -19.15 -15.63 41.85
CA PRO A 124 -17.81 -15.93 41.27
C PRO A 124 -17.87 -16.30 39.74
N SER A 125 -16.68 -16.56 39.15
CA SER A 125 -16.30 -16.77 37.71
C SER A 125 -17.18 -17.63 36.78
N PRO A 126 -17.02 -17.46 35.45
CA PRO A 126 -16.27 -18.47 34.67
C PRO A 126 -15.26 -17.86 33.67
N GLN A 127 -14.19 -18.62 33.41
CA GLN A 127 -13.09 -18.27 32.50
C GLN A 127 -13.60 -18.04 31.06
N LEU A 128 -13.33 -16.86 30.51
CA LEU A 128 -13.50 -16.53 29.08
C LEU A 128 -12.10 -16.27 28.48
N PRO A 129 -11.83 -16.65 27.22
CA PRO A 129 -10.48 -16.76 26.69
C PRO A 129 -9.73 -15.42 26.70
N LYS A 130 -8.42 -15.49 26.93
CA LYS A 130 -7.47 -14.38 26.80
C LYS A 130 -7.42 -13.92 25.34
N GLU A 131 -8.40 -13.14 24.90
CA GLU A 131 -8.29 -12.36 23.68
C GLU A 131 -7.38 -11.18 24.00
N SER A 132 -6.22 -11.21 23.33
CA SER A 132 -5.20 -10.18 23.26
C SER A 132 -5.80 -8.78 23.39
N GLY A 133 -5.24 -7.98 24.30
CA GLY A 133 -5.69 -6.62 24.57
C GLY A 133 -6.01 -5.88 23.27
N GLN A 134 -7.26 -5.49 23.11
CA GLN A 134 -7.76 -4.75 21.96
C GLN A 134 -7.06 -3.39 21.92
N THR A 135 -5.91 -3.37 21.26
CA THR A 135 -5.10 -2.17 21.05
C THR A 135 -5.76 -1.39 19.93
N LEU A 136 -6.21 -0.18 20.23
CA LEU A 136 -7.03 0.60 19.30
C LEU A 136 -6.12 1.56 18.53
N PHE A 137 -5.93 1.26 17.24
CA PHE A 137 -5.14 2.06 16.31
C PHE A 137 -6.03 3.18 15.75
N ILE A 138 -5.86 4.40 16.26
CA ILE A 138 -6.59 5.57 15.75
C ILE A 138 -5.67 6.35 14.82
N PRO A 139 -6.11 6.60 13.59
CA PRO A 139 -5.42 7.51 12.72
C PRO A 139 -5.90 8.95 13.07
N LEU A 140 -4.99 9.83 13.49
CA LEU A 140 -5.28 11.17 14.06
C LEU A 140 -6.05 12.09 13.08
N PRO A 141 -6.95 12.99 13.54
CA PRO A 141 -7.51 14.04 12.69
C PRO A 141 -6.40 15.01 12.21
N PRO A 142 -6.52 15.59 11.00
CA PRO A 142 -5.54 16.54 10.49
C PRO A 142 -5.42 17.77 11.40
N ALA A 143 -4.19 18.20 11.68
CA ALA A 143 -3.95 19.45 12.39
C ALA A 143 -4.54 20.63 11.59
N PRO A 144 -5.07 21.68 12.26
CA PRO A 144 -5.54 22.87 11.57
C PRO A 144 -4.36 23.47 10.80
N GLN A 145 -4.51 23.56 9.47
CA GLN A 145 -3.50 24.17 8.62
C GLN A 145 -3.36 25.64 9.03
N GLY A 146 -2.22 25.95 9.64
CA GLY A 146 -1.82 27.33 9.89
C GLY A 146 -1.65 28.02 8.54
N VAL A 147 -2.52 28.99 8.28
CA VAL A 147 -2.42 29.92 7.16
C VAL A 147 -1.04 30.57 7.20
N ARG A 148 -0.25 30.37 6.14
CA ARG A 148 0.93 31.17 5.85
C ARG A 148 0.93 31.55 4.38
#